data_AF-A0A0F2SKB0-F1
#
_entry.id   AF-A0A0F2SKB0-F1
#
_cell.length_a   1.000
_cell.length_b   1.000
_cell.length_c   1.000
_cell.angle_alpha   90.00
_cell.angle_beta   90.00
_cell.angle_gamma   90.00
#
_symmetry.space_group_name_H-M   'P 1'
#
loop_
_entity.id
_entity.type
_entity.pdbx_description
1 polymer ?
#
loop_
_entity_poly.entity_id
_entity_poly.type
_entity_poly.pdbx_seq_one_letter_code
_entity_poly.pdbx_strand_id
1 'polypeptide(L)'
;MNENLLITNVQRFSTNDGPGIRTTVFMKGCPLHCTWCHNPECINPYQEFYHMEIKCLKCGHCAGVCPEGAVYYQEGEFPKRDREKCTRCMICVHECPYAALEVIGKAWSFEDLMKEIESDRAFYDNSGGGLTVSGGECLYHPEFTAGLLKRAQDAGIHTCLDTSGFAPWEGVEQALRYTDLVLLDIKCLDSQTHQEVTGVPNELILRNAQKIASIKKKMRVRLPIIPGVNDQMSFIEEAARFTKELGSAVEGIDLIPFHSWAEGKYKQLDRTYVFAGVEALFPEGVAEFEKILNNSGFEVTIGG
;
A
#
# COMPACT_ATOMS: atom_id res chain seq x y z
N MET A 1 -12.16 -2.15 -21.62
CA MET A 1 -11.45 -1.98 -20.34
C MET A 1 -12.23 -2.76 -19.29
N ASN A 2 -11.55 -3.48 -18.40
CA ASN A 2 -12.24 -4.10 -17.28
C ASN A 2 -12.77 -2.97 -16.39
N GLU A 3 -14.08 -2.85 -16.25
CA GLU A 3 -14.69 -1.73 -15.51
C GLU A 3 -14.54 -1.88 -13.99
N ASN A 4 -14.14 -3.08 -13.54
CA ASN A 4 -14.03 -3.43 -12.14
C ASN A 4 -12.60 -3.80 -11.75
N LEU A 5 -12.20 -3.40 -10.54
CA LEU A 5 -10.96 -3.83 -9.89
C LEU A 5 -11.23 -4.30 -8.45
N LEU A 6 -10.39 -5.20 -7.94
CA LEU A 6 -10.47 -5.60 -6.54
C LEU A 6 -9.83 -4.54 -5.65
N ILE A 7 -10.64 -3.95 -4.77
CA ILE A 7 -10.22 -2.93 -3.80
C ILE A 7 -10.38 -3.52 -2.39
N THR A 8 -9.34 -3.39 -1.57
CA THR A 8 -9.36 -3.86 -0.17
C THR A 8 -10.03 -2.85 0.75
N ASN A 9 -9.79 -1.57 0.51
CA ASN A 9 -10.32 -0.48 1.32
C ASN A 9 -10.46 0.81 0.49
N VAL A 10 -11.47 1.61 0.82
CA VAL A 10 -11.58 3.01 0.41
C VAL A 10 -11.55 3.81 1.71
N GLN A 11 -10.34 4.25 2.09
CA GLN A 11 -10.13 4.95 3.34
C GLN A 11 -10.45 6.42 3.15
N ARG A 12 -11.43 6.91 3.89
CA ARG A 12 -11.80 8.31 3.91
C ARG A 12 -11.02 9.00 5.04
N PHE A 13 -10.81 10.31 4.92
CA PHE A 13 -10.14 11.13 5.93
C PHE A 13 -8.66 10.80 6.20
N SER A 14 -7.94 10.30 5.19
CA SER A 14 -6.49 10.10 5.31
C SER A 14 -5.75 11.44 5.36
N THR A 15 -4.84 11.59 6.33
CA THR A 15 -3.98 12.78 6.49
C THR A 15 -2.51 12.53 6.10
N ASN A 16 -2.12 11.26 5.97
CA ASN A 16 -0.72 10.84 5.79
C ASN A 16 -0.47 10.26 4.38
N ASP A 17 -1.48 10.30 3.51
CA ASP A 17 -1.45 9.73 2.16
C ASP A 17 -1.29 10.82 1.09
N GLY A 18 -0.66 11.95 1.47
CA GLY A 18 -0.45 13.14 0.64
C GLY A 18 -1.05 14.41 1.27
N PRO A 19 -0.99 15.55 0.57
CA PRO A 19 -1.39 16.83 1.13
C PRO A 19 -2.91 16.91 1.38
N GLY A 20 -3.27 17.56 2.48
CA GLY A 20 -4.66 17.77 2.90
C GLY A 20 -5.36 16.47 3.33
N ILE A 21 -6.68 16.54 3.46
CA ILE A 21 -7.53 15.39 3.76
C ILE A 21 -7.82 14.65 2.46
N ARG A 22 -7.57 13.34 2.44
CA ARG A 22 -7.66 12.53 1.23
C ARG A 22 -8.58 11.33 1.40
N THR A 23 -9.12 10.88 0.28
CA THR A 23 -9.72 9.55 0.17
C THR A 23 -8.73 8.66 -0.56
N THR A 24 -8.27 7.60 0.12
CA THR A 24 -7.25 6.69 -0.39
C THR A 24 -7.88 5.38 -0.82
N VAL A 25 -7.70 5.02 -2.08
CA VAL A 25 -8.18 3.76 -2.66
C VAL A 25 -7.05 2.72 -2.62
N PHE A 26 -7.25 1.63 -1.88
CA PHE A 26 -6.27 0.55 -1.71
C PHE A 26 -6.57 -0.59 -2.69
N MET A 27 -5.81 -0.65 -3.79
CA MET A 27 -5.94 -1.69 -4.82
C MET A 27 -5.25 -3.00 -4.41
N LYS A 28 -5.79 -4.12 -4.89
CA LYS A 28 -5.12 -5.43 -4.84
C LYS A 28 -4.10 -5.59 -5.97
N GLY A 29 -3.13 -6.46 -5.75
CA GLY A 29 -1.98 -6.71 -6.62
C GLY A 29 -0.77 -5.90 -6.18
N CYS A 30 0.33 -6.58 -5.85
CA CYS A 30 1.64 -5.99 -5.63
C CYS A 30 2.72 -6.96 -6.11
N PRO A 31 3.67 -6.53 -6.95
CA PRO A 31 4.81 -7.36 -7.33
C PRO A 31 5.88 -7.45 -6.23
N LEU A 32 5.80 -6.59 -5.21
CA LEU A 32 6.69 -6.61 -4.05
C LEU A 32 6.11 -7.49 -2.93
N HIS A 33 7.02 -8.10 -2.18
CA HIS A 33 6.80 -8.89 -0.98
C HIS A 33 7.62 -8.32 0.19
N CYS A 34 7.47 -7.02 0.46
CA CYS A 34 8.17 -6.35 1.57
C CYS A 34 7.94 -7.12 2.87
N THR A 35 9.02 -7.49 3.56
CA THR A 35 8.98 -8.25 4.81
C THR A 35 8.23 -7.50 5.93
N TRP A 36 8.16 -6.17 5.84
CA TRP A 36 7.40 -5.28 6.73
C TRP A 36 6.06 -4.79 6.15
N CYS A 37 5.52 -5.41 5.10
CA CYS A 37 4.32 -4.90 4.43
C CYS A 37 3.14 -4.72 5.42
N HIS A 38 2.63 -3.50 5.56
CA HIS A 38 1.50 -3.20 6.45
C HIS A 38 0.12 -3.57 5.89
N ASN A 39 0.06 -3.88 4.60
CA ASN A 39 -1.16 -4.25 3.89
C ASN A 39 -0.97 -5.60 3.15
N PRO A 40 -0.66 -6.70 3.86
CA PRO A 40 -0.44 -8.01 3.24
C PRO A 40 -1.63 -8.49 2.41
N GLU A 41 -2.83 -8.03 2.73
CA GLU A 41 -4.07 -8.30 2.04
C GLU A 41 -4.14 -7.69 0.64
N CYS A 42 -3.30 -6.70 0.34
CA CYS A 42 -3.21 -6.06 -0.98
C CYS A 42 -2.24 -6.78 -1.93
N ILE A 43 -1.36 -7.67 -1.44
CA ILE A 43 -0.29 -8.28 -2.25
C ILE A 43 -0.87 -9.15 -3.38
N ASN A 44 -1.75 -10.08 -3.04
CA ASN A 44 -2.31 -10.99 -4.03
C ASN A 44 -3.35 -10.28 -4.90
N PRO A 45 -3.40 -10.51 -6.22
CA PRO A 45 -4.36 -9.85 -7.12
C PRO A 45 -5.76 -10.46 -7.11
N TYR A 46 -6.01 -11.49 -6.28
CA TYR A 46 -7.28 -12.20 -6.20
C TYR A 46 -7.95 -12.01 -4.85
N GLN A 47 -9.27 -12.27 -4.80
CA GLN A 47 -10.02 -12.17 -3.55
C GLN A 47 -9.48 -13.13 -2.49
N GLU A 48 -9.42 -12.64 -1.26
CA GLU A 48 -9.05 -13.42 -0.07
C GLU A 48 -10.09 -13.17 1.02
N PHE A 49 -9.87 -13.75 2.19
CA PHE A 49 -10.68 -13.43 3.36
C PHE A 49 -9.85 -13.49 4.63
N TYR A 50 -10.22 -12.61 5.58
CA TYR A 50 -9.74 -12.59 6.95
C TYR A 50 -10.48 -13.61 7.79
N HIS A 51 -9.80 -14.15 8.81
CA HIS A 51 -10.39 -14.90 9.91
C HIS A 51 -10.29 -14.08 11.20
N MET A 52 -11.42 -13.51 11.61
CA MET A 52 -11.57 -12.73 12.83
C MET A 52 -11.78 -13.68 14.02
N GLU A 53 -10.69 -14.16 14.61
CA GLU A 53 -10.74 -15.11 15.75
C GLU A 53 -11.65 -14.66 16.89
N ILE A 54 -11.71 -13.35 17.16
CA ILE A 54 -12.56 -12.77 18.21
C ILE A 54 -14.07 -13.01 17.97
N LYS A 55 -14.49 -13.24 16.72
CA LYS A 55 -15.86 -13.57 16.33
C LYS A 55 -16.08 -15.07 16.16
N CYS A 56 -15.03 -15.89 16.17
CA CYS A 56 -15.11 -17.30 15.82
C CYS A 56 -15.40 -18.18 17.04
N LEU A 57 -16.54 -18.86 17.07
CA LEU A 57 -16.88 -19.84 18.12
C LEU A 57 -16.20 -21.21 17.93
N LYS A 58 -15.26 -21.35 16.99
CA LYS A 58 -14.55 -22.61 16.72
C LYS A 58 -15.50 -23.79 16.47
N CYS A 59 -16.61 -23.54 15.77
CA CYS A 59 -17.67 -24.54 15.55
C CYS A 59 -17.42 -25.48 14.36
N GLY A 60 -16.40 -25.22 13.53
CA GLY A 60 -16.08 -26.04 12.37
C GLY A 60 -17.03 -25.95 11.18
N HIS A 61 -18.09 -25.13 11.24
CA HIS A 61 -19.09 -25.03 10.17
C HIS A 61 -18.48 -24.71 8.80
N CYS A 62 -17.53 -23.77 8.74
CA CYS A 62 -16.82 -23.40 7.52
C CYS A 62 -16.05 -24.58 6.87
N ALA A 63 -15.55 -25.53 7.66
CA ALA A 63 -14.93 -26.75 7.15
C ALA A 63 -15.99 -27.70 6.57
N GLY A 64 -17.13 -27.84 7.25
CA GLY A 64 -18.24 -28.69 6.81
C GLY A 64 -18.89 -28.25 5.49
N VAL A 65 -18.89 -26.95 5.18
CA VAL A 65 -19.45 -26.42 3.92
C VAL A 65 -18.41 -26.25 2.80
N CYS A 66 -17.13 -26.51 3.06
CA CYS A 66 -16.08 -26.28 2.06
C CYS A 66 -16.10 -27.39 0.99
N PRO A 67 -16.44 -27.11 -0.28
CA PRO A 67 -16.57 -28.16 -1.29
C PRO A 67 -15.24 -28.82 -1.65
N GLU A 68 -14.13 -28.09 -1.52
CA GLU A 68 -12.78 -28.56 -1.85
C GLU A 68 -12.09 -29.25 -0.67
N GLY A 69 -12.72 -29.27 0.51
CA GLY A 69 -12.03 -29.68 1.76
C GLY A 69 -10.80 -28.82 2.08
N ALA A 70 -10.76 -27.59 1.56
CA ALA A 70 -9.65 -26.65 1.76
C ALA A 70 -9.68 -26.01 3.15
N VAL A 71 -10.86 -25.91 3.78
CA VAL A 71 -10.99 -25.51 5.18
C VAL A 71 -11.13 -26.78 6.01
N TYR A 72 -10.28 -26.93 7.02
CA TYR A 72 -10.30 -28.09 7.91
C TYR A 72 -10.36 -27.64 9.37
N TYR A 73 -10.91 -28.51 10.21
CA TYR A 73 -11.23 -28.21 11.60
C TYR A 73 -10.84 -29.37 12.51
N GLN A 74 -10.29 -29.03 13.66
CA GLN A 74 -10.03 -29.92 14.78
C GLN A 74 -10.79 -29.38 15.99
N GLU A 75 -11.41 -30.26 16.77
CA GLU A 75 -12.21 -29.87 17.93
C GLU A 75 -11.41 -29.00 18.91
N GLY A 76 -12.00 -27.86 19.30
CA GLY A 76 -11.39 -26.87 20.21
C GLY A 76 -10.40 -25.89 19.55
N GLU A 77 -10.03 -26.09 18.28
CA GLU A 77 -9.10 -25.25 17.52
C GLU A 77 -9.81 -24.29 16.57
N PHE A 78 -9.13 -23.22 16.15
CA PHE A 78 -9.62 -22.39 15.06
C PHE A 78 -9.55 -23.16 13.73
N PRO A 79 -10.59 -23.10 12.87
CA PRO A 79 -10.52 -23.66 11.52
C PRO A 79 -9.33 -23.10 10.74
N LYS A 80 -8.64 -23.98 10.01
CA LYS A 80 -7.44 -23.65 9.22
C LYS A 80 -7.72 -23.82 7.74
N ARG A 81 -6.90 -23.19 6.90
CA ARG A 81 -7.08 -23.14 5.45
C ARG A 81 -5.85 -23.66 4.70
N ASP A 82 -6.05 -24.72 3.95
CA ASP A 82 -5.14 -25.17 2.90
C ASP A 82 -5.31 -24.26 1.67
N ARG A 83 -4.29 -23.46 1.38
CA ARG A 83 -4.31 -22.48 0.28
C ARG A 83 -4.19 -23.14 -1.10
N GLU A 84 -3.59 -24.33 -1.19
CA GLU A 84 -3.40 -25.03 -2.46
C GLU A 84 -4.72 -25.64 -2.96
N LYS A 85 -5.58 -26.07 -2.03
CA LYS A 85 -6.92 -26.60 -2.35
C LYS A 85 -7.98 -25.52 -2.50
N CYS A 86 -7.76 -24.33 -1.95
CA CYS A 86 -8.79 -23.29 -1.90
C CYS A 86 -9.04 -22.67 -3.30
N THR A 87 -10.24 -22.91 -3.84
CA THR A 87 -10.69 -22.30 -5.11
C THR A 87 -11.15 -20.85 -4.95
N ARG A 88 -11.16 -20.30 -3.73
CA ARG A 88 -11.63 -18.94 -3.40
C ARG A 88 -13.11 -18.71 -3.74
N CYS A 89 -13.94 -19.75 -3.63
CA CYS A 89 -15.39 -19.67 -3.88
C CYS A 89 -16.17 -18.86 -2.82
N MET A 90 -15.54 -18.50 -1.69
CA MET A 90 -16.12 -17.74 -0.57
C MET A 90 -17.34 -18.37 0.12
N ILE A 91 -17.73 -19.60 -0.21
CA ILE A 91 -18.85 -20.32 0.46
C ILE A 91 -18.66 -20.35 1.97
N CYS A 92 -17.47 -20.71 2.45
CA CYS A 92 -17.16 -20.73 3.88
C CYS A 92 -17.34 -19.37 4.56
N VAL A 93 -17.12 -18.27 3.83
CA VAL A 93 -17.29 -16.90 4.31
C VAL A 93 -18.76 -16.55 4.41
N HIS A 94 -19.54 -16.83 3.36
CA HIS A 94 -20.97 -16.52 3.30
C HIS A 94 -21.82 -17.35 4.27
N GLU A 95 -21.44 -18.60 4.48
CA GLU A 95 -22.13 -19.51 5.39
C GLU A 95 -21.70 -19.34 6.86
N CYS A 96 -20.72 -18.47 7.17
CA CYS A 96 -20.24 -18.30 8.54
C CYS A 96 -21.34 -17.67 9.44
N PRO A 97 -21.92 -18.39 10.41
CA PRO A 97 -23.07 -17.90 11.17
C PRO A 97 -22.73 -16.75 12.13
N TYR A 98 -21.44 -16.51 12.38
CA TYR A 98 -20.93 -15.48 13.29
C TYR A 98 -20.22 -14.34 12.56
N ALA A 99 -20.22 -14.32 11.22
CA ALA A 99 -19.47 -13.35 10.41
C ALA A 99 -17.99 -13.23 10.85
N ALA A 100 -17.40 -14.37 11.23
CA ALA A 100 -16.00 -14.47 11.65
C ALA A 100 -15.03 -14.54 10.47
N LEU A 101 -15.53 -14.79 9.26
CA LEU A 101 -14.76 -14.68 8.03
C LEU A 101 -15.22 -13.45 7.26
N GLU A 102 -14.29 -12.69 6.69
CA GLU A 102 -14.60 -11.43 5.99
C GLU A 102 -13.89 -11.36 4.64
N VAL A 103 -14.66 -11.12 3.56
CA VAL A 103 -14.12 -10.99 2.20
C VAL A 103 -13.23 -9.75 2.08
N ILE A 104 -12.04 -9.95 1.52
CA ILE A 104 -11.04 -8.94 1.21
C ILE A 104 -10.87 -8.85 -0.31
N GLY A 105 -10.90 -7.62 -0.83
CA GLY A 105 -10.85 -7.38 -2.26
C GLY A 105 -12.24 -7.53 -2.83
N LYS A 106 -13.05 -6.49 -2.71
CA LYS A 106 -14.37 -6.46 -3.35
C LYS A 106 -14.20 -5.87 -4.75
N ALA A 107 -15.00 -6.30 -5.71
CA ALA A 107 -14.99 -5.68 -7.03
C ALA A 107 -15.66 -4.31 -6.93
N TRP A 108 -14.99 -3.28 -7.43
CA TRP A 108 -15.50 -1.92 -7.49
C TRP A 108 -15.44 -1.40 -8.91
N SER A 109 -16.54 -0.79 -9.35
CA SER A 109 -16.60 -0.06 -10.60
C SER A 109 -15.99 1.35 -10.45
N PHE A 110 -15.67 1.99 -11.57
CA PHE A 110 -15.32 3.41 -11.54
C PHE A 110 -16.45 4.28 -10.98
N GLU A 111 -17.71 3.95 -11.27
CA GLU A 111 -18.88 4.71 -10.82
C GLU A 111 -18.99 4.67 -9.30
N ASP A 112 -18.90 3.48 -8.70
CA ASP A 112 -18.99 3.30 -7.25
C ASP A 112 -17.82 3.98 -6.53
N LEU A 113 -16.60 3.87 -7.08
CA LEU A 113 -15.43 4.55 -6.51
C LEU A 113 -15.59 6.06 -6.55
N MET A 114 -15.97 6.63 -7.70
CA MET A 114 -16.14 8.07 -7.85
C MET A 114 -17.23 8.60 -6.93
N LYS A 115 -18.31 7.85 -6.70
CA LYS A 115 -19.34 8.21 -5.73
C LYS A 115 -18.79 8.35 -4.30
N GLU A 116 -17.97 7.40 -3.84
CA GLU A 116 -17.35 7.49 -2.52
C GLU A 116 -16.31 8.62 -2.45
N ILE A 117 -15.49 8.79 -3.48
CA ILE A 117 -14.48 9.86 -3.56
C ILE A 117 -15.15 11.24 -3.52
N GLU A 118 -16.17 11.46 -4.33
CA GLU A 118 -16.89 12.74 -4.37
C GLU A 118 -17.65 13.04 -3.07
N SER A 119 -17.99 12.02 -2.29
CA SER A 119 -18.67 12.22 -1.00
C SER A 119 -17.81 12.99 0.03
N ASP A 120 -16.49 13.07 -0.19
CA ASP A 120 -15.54 13.82 0.65
C ASP A 120 -15.16 15.20 0.07
N ARG A 121 -15.84 15.66 -0.99
CA ARG A 121 -15.54 16.93 -1.69
C ARG A 121 -15.35 18.13 -0.76
N ALA A 122 -16.23 18.28 0.23
CA ALA A 122 -16.18 19.40 1.17
C ALA A 122 -14.88 19.41 2.01
N PHE A 123 -14.27 18.25 2.27
CA PHE A 123 -12.99 18.18 2.96
C PHE A 123 -11.86 18.61 2.04
N TYR A 124 -11.88 18.17 0.78
CA TYR A 124 -10.87 18.54 -0.20
C TYR A 124 -10.81 20.04 -0.43
N ASP A 125 -11.97 20.69 -0.58
CA ASP A 125 -12.07 22.13 -0.83
C ASP A 125 -11.52 22.97 0.34
N ASN A 126 -11.62 22.45 1.57
CA ASN A 126 -11.12 23.13 2.77
C ASN A 126 -9.63 22.86 3.03
N SER A 127 -9.12 21.68 2.70
CA SER A 127 -7.76 21.26 3.05
C SER A 127 -6.77 21.31 1.87
N GLY A 128 -7.23 21.55 0.65
CA GLY A 128 -6.44 21.31 -0.57
C GLY A 128 -6.18 19.82 -0.83
N GLY A 129 -7.08 18.96 -0.36
CA GLY A 129 -6.96 17.50 -0.39
C GLY A 129 -7.40 16.86 -1.72
N GLY A 130 -7.74 15.57 -1.69
CA GLY A 130 -8.28 14.89 -2.87
C GLY A 130 -8.17 13.36 -2.86
N LEU A 131 -7.96 12.76 -4.03
CA LEU A 131 -7.83 11.31 -4.20
C LEU A 131 -6.37 10.86 -4.08
N THR A 132 -6.10 9.82 -3.31
CA THR A 132 -4.86 9.03 -3.42
C THR A 132 -5.16 7.64 -3.94
N VAL A 133 -4.40 7.18 -4.94
CA VAL A 133 -4.45 5.80 -5.41
C VAL A 133 -3.23 5.07 -4.87
N SER A 134 -3.47 4.07 -4.01
CA SER A 134 -2.46 3.31 -3.26
C SER A 134 -2.86 1.82 -3.21
N GLY A 135 -2.53 1.08 -2.16
CA GLY A 135 -2.90 -0.31 -1.96
C GLY A 135 -1.71 -1.24 -1.85
N GLY A 136 -1.67 -2.19 -2.78
CA GLY A 136 -0.48 -2.97 -3.08
C GLY A 136 0.47 -2.11 -3.91
N GLU A 137 0.49 -2.35 -5.22
CA GLU A 137 1.12 -1.47 -6.20
C GLU A 137 0.06 -1.05 -7.21
N CYS A 138 -0.35 0.21 -7.17
CA CYS A 138 -1.36 0.73 -8.08
C CYS A 138 -0.93 0.62 -9.56
N LEU A 139 0.38 0.64 -9.84
CA LEU A 139 0.92 0.42 -11.19
C LEU A 139 0.96 -1.05 -11.63
N TYR A 140 0.53 -1.99 -10.77
CA TYR A 140 0.19 -3.35 -11.17
C TYR A 140 -1.06 -3.37 -12.08
N HIS A 141 -1.89 -2.32 -11.98
CA HIS A 141 -3.09 -2.12 -12.80
C HIS A 141 -3.07 -0.74 -13.49
N PRO A 142 -2.11 -0.47 -14.40
CA PRO A 142 -1.85 0.89 -14.89
C PRO A 142 -3.04 1.50 -15.63
N GLU A 143 -3.77 0.70 -16.42
CA GLU A 143 -4.97 1.17 -17.13
C GLU A 143 -6.09 1.60 -16.19
N PHE A 144 -6.34 0.83 -15.13
CA PHE A 144 -7.39 1.15 -14.15
C PHE A 144 -6.98 2.36 -13.32
N THR A 145 -5.73 2.40 -12.85
CA THR A 145 -5.15 3.52 -12.10
C THR A 145 -5.25 4.82 -12.88
N ALA A 146 -4.79 4.85 -14.14
CA ALA A 146 -4.93 6.03 -15.00
C ALA A 146 -6.39 6.39 -15.26
N GLY A 147 -7.27 5.41 -15.44
CA GLY A 147 -8.70 5.61 -15.65
C GLY A 147 -9.43 6.24 -14.46
N LEU A 148 -9.06 5.88 -13.23
CA LEU A 148 -9.60 6.46 -12.00
C LEU A 148 -9.05 7.87 -11.77
N LEU A 149 -7.73 8.04 -11.90
CA LEU A 149 -7.06 9.35 -11.78
C LEU A 149 -7.64 10.37 -12.78
N LYS A 150 -7.83 9.95 -14.03
CA LYS A 150 -8.45 10.81 -15.05
C LYS A 150 -9.84 11.29 -14.63
N ARG A 151 -10.69 10.40 -14.12
CA ARG A 151 -12.06 10.76 -13.69
C ARG A 151 -12.05 11.73 -12.52
N ALA A 152 -11.15 11.53 -11.55
CA ALA A 152 -10.96 12.46 -10.45
C ALA A 152 -10.50 13.85 -10.95
N GLN A 153 -9.54 13.92 -11.89
CA GLN A 153 -9.14 15.19 -12.49
C GLN A 153 -10.26 15.85 -13.29
N ASP A 154 -11.03 15.09 -14.09
CA ASP A 154 -12.18 15.60 -14.84
C ASP A 154 -13.25 16.20 -13.89
N ALA A 155 -13.36 15.67 -12.66
CA ALA A 155 -14.21 16.20 -11.58
C ALA A 155 -13.56 17.35 -10.77
N GLY A 156 -12.35 17.78 -11.14
CA GLY A 156 -11.62 18.85 -10.46
C GLY A 156 -11.10 18.47 -9.07
N ILE A 157 -10.77 17.19 -8.86
CA ILE A 157 -10.20 16.66 -7.62
C ILE A 157 -8.69 16.47 -7.81
N HIS A 158 -7.88 16.96 -6.86
CA HIS A 158 -6.43 16.77 -6.87
C HIS A 158 -6.08 15.27 -6.74
N THR A 159 -5.17 14.82 -7.58
CA THR A 159 -4.79 13.42 -7.71
C THR A 159 -3.38 13.13 -7.20
N CYS A 160 -3.28 12.08 -6.38
CA CYS A 160 -2.03 11.62 -5.80
C CYS A 160 -1.82 10.13 -6.16
N LEU A 161 -0.62 9.80 -6.65
CA LEU A 161 -0.23 8.42 -6.97
C LEU A 161 0.78 7.95 -5.92
N ASP A 162 0.41 6.97 -5.10
CA ASP A 162 1.26 6.37 -4.07
C ASP A 162 1.77 5.01 -4.55
N THR A 163 3.07 4.93 -4.82
CA THR A 163 3.66 3.84 -5.62
C THR A 163 5.09 3.53 -5.20
N SER A 164 5.50 2.27 -5.39
CA SER A 164 6.92 1.91 -5.38
C SER A 164 7.63 2.28 -6.66
N GLY A 165 6.90 2.60 -7.74
CA GLY A 165 7.46 2.82 -9.06
C GLY A 165 7.91 1.55 -9.78
N PHE A 166 7.65 0.35 -9.24
CA PHE A 166 8.01 -0.93 -9.86
C PHE A 166 7.02 -1.34 -10.96
N ALA A 167 7.14 -0.72 -12.12
CA ALA A 167 6.35 -1.05 -13.32
C ALA A 167 7.12 -0.70 -14.61
N PRO A 168 6.77 -1.30 -15.75
CA PRO A 168 7.24 -0.81 -17.05
C PRO A 168 6.90 0.67 -17.23
N TRP A 169 7.82 1.42 -17.85
CA TRP A 169 7.69 2.88 -17.97
C TRP A 169 6.39 3.30 -18.65
N GLU A 170 5.90 2.53 -19.61
CA GLU A 170 4.65 2.79 -20.32
C GLU A 170 3.46 2.87 -19.36
N GLY A 171 3.41 1.96 -18.37
CA GLY A 171 2.36 1.96 -17.34
C GLY A 171 2.51 3.11 -16.36
N VAL A 172 3.75 3.44 -15.97
CA VAL A 172 4.05 4.61 -15.14
C VAL A 172 3.57 5.89 -15.86
N GLU A 173 4.05 6.12 -17.08
CA GLU A 173 3.72 7.30 -17.89
C GLU A 173 2.21 7.46 -18.09
N GLN A 174 1.50 6.36 -18.31
CA GLN A 174 0.04 6.37 -18.46
C GLN A 174 -0.67 6.95 -17.23
N ALA A 175 -0.27 6.54 -16.02
CA ALA A 175 -0.81 7.08 -14.77
C ALA A 175 -0.43 8.56 -14.57
N LEU A 176 0.83 8.91 -14.81
CA LEU A 176 1.36 10.27 -14.58
C LEU A 176 0.68 11.37 -15.39
N ARG A 177 0.05 11.03 -16.52
CA ARG A 177 -0.76 11.97 -17.33
C ARG A 177 -1.89 12.59 -16.52
N TYR A 178 -2.39 11.88 -15.52
CA TYR A 178 -3.51 12.28 -14.67
C TYR A 178 -3.14 12.36 -13.20
N THR A 179 -1.86 12.57 -12.89
CA THR A 179 -1.35 12.68 -11.52
C THR A 179 -0.82 14.08 -11.27
N ASP A 180 -1.26 14.72 -10.19
CA ASP A 180 -0.75 16.01 -9.75
C ASP A 180 0.51 15.87 -8.88
N LEU A 181 0.50 14.89 -7.97
CA LEU A 181 1.61 14.57 -7.06
C LEU A 181 1.90 13.06 -7.03
N VAL A 182 3.19 12.69 -7.03
CA VAL A 182 3.62 11.32 -6.78
C VAL A 182 4.16 11.18 -5.36
N LEU A 183 3.74 10.16 -4.65
CA LEU A 183 4.37 9.66 -3.43
C LEU A 183 5.20 8.44 -3.83
N LEU A 184 6.52 8.58 -3.85
CA LEU A 184 7.42 7.56 -4.37
C LEU A 184 8.21 6.91 -3.25
N ASP A 185 7.96 5.63 -3.00
CA ASP A 185 8.71 4.85 -2.02
C ASP A 185 10.13 4.52 -2.50
N ILE A 186 11.14 4.93 -1.73
CA ILE A 186 12.52 4.47 -1.85
C ILE A 186 12.88 3.68 -0.59
N LYS A 187 12.81 2.35 -0.72
CA LYS A 187 12.90 1.42 0.42
C LYS A 187 14.35 1.04 0.75
N CYS A 188 15.21 0.94 -0.26
CA CYS A 188 16.63 0.66 -0.11
C CYS A 188 17.35 1.07 -1.41
N LEU A 189 18.59 1.55 -1.32
CA LEU A 189 19.40 1.93 -2.48
C LEU A 189 20.36 0.82 -2.93
N ASP A 190 20.69 -0.12 -2.04
CA ASP A 190 21.38 -1.35 -2.41
C ASP A 190 20.42 -2.36 -3.02
N SER A 191 20.67 -2.77 -4.26
CA SER A 191 19.74 -3.62 -5.02
C SER A 191 19.63 -5.04 -4.45
N GLN A 192 20.76 -5.60 -3.96
CA GLN A 192 20.76 -6.92 -3.36
C GLN A 192 19.91 -6.94 -2.09
N THR A 193 20.15 -6.00 -1.17
CA THR A 193 19.37 -5.82 0.05
C THR A 193 17.90 -5.60 -0.28
N HIS A 194 17.59 -4.74 -1.27
CA HIS A 194 16.21 -4.51 -1.71
C HIS A 194 15.54 -5.80 -2.18
N GLN A 195 16.23 -6.63 -2.98
CA GLN A 195 15.70 -7.91 -3.46
C GLN A 195 15.48 -8.90 -2.32
N GLU A 196 16.40 -8.97 -1.36
CA GLU A 196 16.28 -9.85 -0.19
C GLU A 196 15.05 -9.52 0.65
N VAL A 197 14.75 -8.23 0.86
CA VAL A 197 13.69 -7.80 1.78
C VAL A 197 12.35 -7.47 1.10
N THR A 198 12.33 -7.27 -0.22
CA THR A 198 11.11 -6.96 -0.98
C THR A 198 10.79 -7.97 -2.09
N GLY A 199 11.68 -8.91 -2.40
CA GLY A 199 11.51 -9.90 -3.45
C GLY A 199 11.85 -9.42 -4.87
N VAL A 200 12.15 -8.12 -5.07
CA VAL A 200 12.51 -7.55 -6.38
C VAL A 200 13.71 -6.61 -6.27
N PRO A 201 14.54 -6.48 -7.32
CA PRO A 201 15.65 -5.54 -7.29
C PRO A 201 15.15 -4.09 -7.57
N ASN A 202 15.94 -3.07 -7.22
CA ASN A 202 15.47 -1.67 -7.21
C ASN A 202 15.79 -0.88 -8.49
N GLU A 203 16.53 -1.41 -9.46
CA GLU A 203 17.03 -0.60 -10.58
C GLU A 203 15.91 -0.05 -11.46
N LEU A 204 14.81 -0.80 -11.61
CA LEU A 204 13.64 -0.31 -12.33
C LEU A 204 12.97 0.85 -11.59
N ILE A 205 12.88 0.76 -10.26
CA ILE A 205 12.32 1.81 -9.39
C ILE A 205 13.16 3.09 -9.51
N LEU A 206 14.48 2.96 -9.33
CA LEU A 206 15.39 4.11 -9.39
C LEU A 206 15.42 4.75 -10.78
N ARG A 207 15.38 3.94 -11.85
CA ARG A 207 15.26 4.44 -13.23
C ARG A 207 13.95 5.18 -13.45
N ASN A 208 12.84 4.65 -12.93
CA ASN A 208 11.55 5.32 -13.05
C ASN A 208 11.51 6.63 -12.24
N ALA A 209 12.11 6.68 -11.04
CA ALA A 209 12.28 7.90 -10.27
C ALA A 209 12.98 9.00 -11.08
N GLN A 210 14.10 8.66 -11.72
CA GLN A 210 14.84 9.58 -12.60
C GLN A 210 14.00 10.06 -13.79
N LYS A 211 13.21 9.16 -14.40
CA LYS A 211 12.33 9.53 -15.52
C LYS A 211 11.18 10.43 -15.08
N ILE A 212 10.52 10.13 -13.95
CA ILE A 212 9.49 10.99 -13.35
C ILE A 212 10.07 12.40 -13.10
N ALA A 213 11.28 12.46 -12.54
CA ALA A 213 11.99 13.71 -12.30
C ALA A 213 12.33 14.46 -13.59
N SER A 214 12.76 13.76 -14.65
CA SER A 214 13.13 14.37 -15.93
C SER A 214 11.98 15.10 -16.62
N ILE A 215 10.74 14.65 -16.40
CA ILE A 215 9.52 15.30 -16.91
C ILE A 215 8.96 16.34 -15.92
N LYS A 216 9.70 16.65 -14.85
CA LYS A 216 9.34 17.62 -13.81
C LYS A 216 8.01 17.33 -13.11
N LYS A 217 7.64 16.05 -13.02
CA LYS A 217 6.45 15.66 -12.26
C LYS A 217 6.76 15.79 -10.77
N LYS A 218 5.94 16.55 -10.06
CA LYS A 218 6.06 16.78 -8.62
C LYS A 218 6.01 15.45 -7.87
N MET A 219 6.92 15.27 -6.94
CA MET A 219 6.95 14.10 -6.08
C MET A 219 7.39 14.42 -4.66
N ARG A 220 6.95 13.60 -3.71
CA ARG A 220 7.61 13.43 -2.42
C ARG A 220 8.23 12.06 -2.37
N VAL A 221 9.46 11.98 -1.88
CA VAL A 221 10.16 10.71 -1.71
C VAL A 221 9.85 10.17 -0.33
N ARG A 222 9.28 8.97 -0.25
CA ARG A 222 8.93 8.30 1.00
C ARG A 222 10.02 7.31 1.36
N LEU A 223 10.52 7.41 2.59
CA LEU A 223 11.56 6.56 3.15
C LEU A 223 11.00 5.77 4.33
N PRO A 224 10.45 4.56 4.11
CA PRO A 224 10.17 3.64 5.19
C PRO A 224 11.45 3.32 5.96
N ILE A 225 11.47 3.63 7.25
CA ILE A 225 12.61 3.35 8.13
C ILE A 225 12.31 2.07 8.90
N ILE A 226 13.05 1.02 8.58
CA ILE A 226 12.78 -0.35 8.98
C ILE A 226 13.97 -0.86 9.84
N PRO A 227 13.72 -1.24 11.11
CA PRO A 227 14.75 -1.74 12.00
C PRO A 227 15.54 -2.91 11.40
N GLY A 228 16.87 -2.80 11.43
CA GLY A 228 17.79 -3.83 10.93
C GLY A 228 17.85 -3.96 9.40
N VAL A 229 17.22 -3.04 8.65
CA VAL A 229 17.25 -3.03 7.18
C VAL A 229 17.87 -1.75 6.66
N ASN A 230 17.33 -0.60 7.08
CA ASN A 230 17.76 0.71 6.57
C ASN A 230 17.73 1.82 7.64
N ASP A 231 17.82 1.43 8.92
CA ASP A 231 17.83 2.31 10.09
C ASP A 231 19.24 2.81 10.46
N GLN A 232 20.17 2.83 9.50
CA GLN A 232 21.51 3.37 9.66
C GLN A 232 21.67 4.75 9.02
N MET A 233 22.53 5.60 9.61
CA MET A 233 22.83 6.94 9.11
C MET A 233 23.31 6.96 7.65
N SER A 234 24.08 5.95 7.23
CA SER A 234 24.60 5.87 5.86
C SER A 234 23.49 5.79 4.82
N PHE A 235 22.39 5.09 5.10
CA PHE A 235 21.24 5.03 4.21
C PHE A 235 20.60 6.41 4.04
N ILE A 236 20.46 7.18 5.11
CA ILE A 236 19.87 8.52 5.06
C ILE A 236 20.74 9.47 4.25
N GLU A 237 22.06 9.40 4.40
CA GLU A 237 22.98 10.19 3.58
C GLU A 237 22.93 9.81 2.09
N GLU A 238 22.81 8.51 1.79
CA GLU A 238 22.63 8.01 0.42
C GLU A 238 21.30 8.46 -0.17
N ALA A 239 20.21 8.33 0.59
CA ALA A 239 18.88 8.80 0.20
C ALA A 239 18.86 10.30 -0.05
N ALA A 240 19.54 11.09 0.80
CA ALA A 240 19.69 12.52 0.59
C ALA A 240 20.42 12.85 -0.72
N ARG A 241 21.51 12.14 -1.04
CA ARG A 241 22.24 12.31 -2.29
C ARG A 241 21.38 11.94 -3.50
N PHE A 242 20.77 10.76 -3.48
CA PHE A 242 19.88 10.31 -4.54
C PHE A 242 18.73 11.29 -4.78
N THR A 243 18.09 11.76 -3.72
CA THR A 243 16.98 12.71 -3.83
C THR A 243 17.43 14.05 -4.42
N LYS A 244 18.66 14.52 -4.14
CA LYS A 244 19.22 15.72 -4.77
C LYS A 244 19.41 15.55 -6.28
N GLU A 245 19.79 14.36 -6.72
CA GLU A 245 19.96 14.06 -8.15
C GLU A 245 18.62 14.13 -8.92
N LEU A 246 17.49 13.87 -8.24
CA LEU A 246 16.15 14.04 -8.82
C LEU A 246 15.75 15.53 -8.98
N GLY A 247 16.50 16.45 -8.37
CA GLY A 247 16.37 17.89 -8.59
C GLY A 247 15.02 18.48 -8.18
N SER A 248 14.56 19.49 -8.92
CA SER A 248 13.40 20.30 -8.56
C SER A 248 12.05 19.59 -8.65
N ALA A 249 12.02 18.33 -9.08
CA ALA A 249 10.81 17.51 -9.07
C ALA A 249 10.43 17.08 -7.65
N VAL A 250 11.40 17.00 -6.73
CA VAL A 250 11.16 16.61 -5.35
C VAL A 250 10.73 17.82 -4.52
N GLU A 251 9.52 17.77 -3.98
CA GLU A 251 8.96 18.80 -3.09
C GLU A 251 9.33 18.57 -1.63
N GLY A 252 9.62 17.31 -1.25
CA GLY A 252 10.02 16.96 0.11
C GLY A 252 10.28 15.47 0.28
N ILE A 253 10.66 15.10 1.50
CA ILE A 253 10.94 13.71 1.90
C ILE A 253 10.06 13.35 3.09
N ASP A 254 9.37 12.22 3.01
CA ASP A 254 8.57 11.68 4.11
C ASP A 254 9.35 10.55 4.77
N LEU A 255 9.78 10.74 6.01
CA LEU A 255 10.27 9.64 6.83
C LEU A 255 9.07 8.87 7.35
N ILE A 256 9.04 7.55 7.12
CA ILE A 256 7.94 6.69 7.56
C ILE A 256 8.49 5.69 8.59
N PRO A 257 8.49 6.02 9.89
CA PRO A 257 8.96 5.11 10.93
C PRO A 257 8.15 3.81 10.97
N PHE A 258 8.85 2.69 11.14
CA PHE A 258 8.21 1.38 11.30
C PHE A 258 7.24 1.33 12.48
N HIS A 259 6.13 0.60 12.31
CA HIS A 259 5.22 0.25 13.39
C HIS A 259 4.71 -1.20 13.26
N SER A 260 4.36 -1.84 14.37
CA SER A 260 3.97 -3.26 14.39
C SER A 260 2.48 -3.55 14.10
N TRP A 261 1.68 -2.55 13.71
CA TRP A 261 0.22 -2.69 13.55
C TRP A 261 -0.24 -3.71 12.50
N ALA A 262 0.66 -4.17 11.63
CA ALA A 262 0.35 -5.16 10.61
C ALA A 262 0.11 -6.57 11.18
N GLU A 263 0.63 -6.89 12.38
CA GLU A 263 0.63 -8.24 12.95
C GLU A 263 -0.78 -8.88 12.97
N GLY A 264 -1.79 -8.10 13.34
CA GLY A 264 -3.19 -8.54 13.33
C GLY A 264 -3.68 -8.99 11.95
N LYS A 265 -3.29 -8.28 10.88
CA LYS A 265 -3.69 -8.61 9.51
C LYS A 265 -3.03 -9.89 9.01
N TYR A 266 -1.74 -10.10 9.33
CA TYR A 266 -1.04 -11.36 9.00
C TYR A 266 -1.70 -12.55 9.70
N LYS A 267 -2.00 -12.40 10.99
CA LYS A 267 -2.71 -13.43 11.76
C LYS A 267 -4.08 -13.75 11.15
N GLN A 268 -4.88 -12.73 10.84
CA GLN A 268 -6.18 -12.91 10.19
C GLN A 268 -6.09 -13.56 8.80
N LEU A 269 -4.97 -13.38 8.08
CA LEU A 269 -4.72 -14.03 6.79
C LEU A 269 -4.14 -15.43 6.93
N ASP A 270 -3.82 -15.91 8.13
CA ASP A 270 -3.06 -17.14 8.35
C ASP A 270 -1.70 -17.08 7.61
N ARG A 271 -0.91 -16.05 7.95
CA ARG A 271 0.44 -15.82 7.41
C ARG A 271 1.40 -15.46 8.55
N THR A 272 2.65 -15.85 8.40
CA THR A 272 3.73 -15.44 9.30
C THR A 272 4.14 -13.99 9.03
N TYR A 273 4.26 -13.19 10.09
CA TYR A 273 4.84 -11.85 10.03
C TYR A 273 6.23 -11.87 10.66
N VAL A 274 7.26 -11.57 9.87
CA VAL A 274 8.66 -11.66 10.33
C VAL A 274 9.05 -10.56 11.31
N PHE A 275 8.29 -9.45 11.35
CA PHE A 275 8.45 -8.36 12.31
C PHE A 275 7.49 -8.46 13.51
N ALA A 276 6.88 -9.62 13.75
CA ALA A 276 6.08 -9.84 14.95
C ALA A 276 6.93 -9.60 16.21
N GLY A 277 6.43 -8.76 17.11
CA GLY A 277 7.15 -8.38 18.34
C GLY A 277 8.31 -7.38 18.17
N VAL A 278 8.61 -6.90 16.96
CA VAL A 278 9.59 -5.81 16.77
C VAL A 278 8.98 -4.50 17.26
N GLU A 279 9.76 -3.73 18.02
CA GLU A 279 9.30 -2.45 18.58
C GLU A 279 9.09 -1.40 17.49
N ALA A 280 8.04 -0.58 17.66
CA ALA A 280 7.77 0.53 16.77
C ALA A 280 8.83 1.64 16.93
N LEU A 281 9.16 2.31 15.83
CA LEU A 281 9.96 3.53 15.85
C LEU A 281 9.03 4.73 16.08
N PHE A 282 9.22 5.42 17.19
CA PHE A 282 8.55 6.69 17.45
C PHE A 282 9.28 7.85 16.74
N PRO A 283 8.64 9.02 16.57
CA PRO A 283 9.27 10.17 15.90
C PRO A 283 10.67 10.53 16.44
N GLU A 284 10.88 10.39 17.75
CA GLU A 284 12.16 10.63 18.40
C GLU A 284 13.26 9.68 17.89
N GLY A 285 12.89 8.47 17.49
CA GLY A 285 13.79 7.46 16.94
C GLY A 285 14.34 7.81 15.55
N VAL A 286 13.74 8.79 14.86
CA VAL A 286 14.19 9.25 13.53
C VAL A 286 14.60 10.73 13.50
N ALA A 287 14.65 11.40 14.66
CA ALA A 287 14.94 12.85 14.74
C ALA A 287 16.31 13.23 14.14
N GLU A 288 17.33 12.40 14.32
CA GLU A 288 18.64 12.65 13.69
C GLU A 288 18.59 12.45 12.17
N PHE A 289 17.76 11.53 11.67
CA PHE A 289 17.57 11.35 10.22
C PHE A 289 16.89 12.57 9.61
N GLU A 290 15.84 13.07 10.27
CA GLU A 290 15.15 14.29 9.88
C GLU A 290 16.13 15.47 9.80
N LYS A 291 17.02 15.62 10.79
CA LYS A 291 18.03 16.67 10.80
C LYS A 291 19.01 16.58 9.63
N ILE A 292 19.48 15.38 9.28
CA ILE A 292 20.39 15.16 8.14
C ILE A 292 19.72 15.57 6.82
N LEU A 293 18.45 15.20 6.65
CA LEU A 293 17.68 15.49 5.44
C LEU A 293 17.32 16.98 5.34
N ASN A 294 16.93 17.62 6.45
CA ASN A 294 16.70 19.06 6.50
C ASN A 294 17.97 19.86 6.18
N ASN A 295 19.12 19.48 6.73
CA ASN A 295 20.41 20.09 6.40
C ASN A 295 20.82 19.89 4.93
N SER A 296 20.22 18.90 4.27
CA SER A 296 20.38 18.66 2.85
C SER A 296 19.50 19.54 1.97
N GLY A 297 18.63 20.38 2.54
CA GLY A 297 17.80 21.34 1.83
C GLY A 297 16.43 20.84 1.42
N PHE A 298 15.96 19.72 1.98
CA PHE A 298 14.61 19.20 1.76
C PHE A 298 13.67 19.61 2.89
N GLU A 299 12.40 19.82 2.57
CA GLU A 299 11.33 19.78 3.56
C GLU A 299 11.09 18.33 3.97
N VAL A 300 11.17 18.04 5.26
CA VAL A 300 11.01 16.68 5.80
C VAL A 300 9.74 16.60 6.66
N THR A 301 8.94 15.55 6.47
CA THR A 301 7.85 15.20 7.38
C THR A 301 8.08 13.81 7.97
N ILE A 302 7.47 13.56 9.14
CA ILE A 302 7.47 12.24 9.78
C ILE A 302 6.04 11.70 9.75
N GLY A 303 5.88 10.53 9.10
CA GLY A 303 4.60 9.84 8.98
C GLY A 303 3.85 10.08 7.67
N GLY A 304 4.36 10.94 6.80
CA GLY A 304 3.67 11.42 5.59
C GLY A 304 3.08 12.80 5.81
#